data_AF-A0A095AWQ6-F1
#
_entry.id   AF-A0A095AWQ6-F1
#
_cell.length_a   1.000
_cell.length_b   1.000
_cell.length_c   1.000
_cell.angle_alpha   90.00
_cell.angle_beta   90.00
_cell.angle_gamma   90.00
#
_symmetry.space_group_name_H-M   'P 1'
#
loop_
_entity.id
_entity.type
_entity.pdbx_description
1 polymer ?
#
loop_
_entity_poly.entity_id
_entity_poly.type
_entity_poly.pdbx_seq_one_letter_code
_entity_poly.pdbx_strand_id
1 'polypeptide(L)'
;MTDNTADRSRFIRARQRDRAASMVGFSVDLMPSLVQVGLDKLEVSVAGHWFSHSGTGEAMFRNMLTLPDVQWFNMPQTSPKNMTVNMSRSQNGSTISECKVRITSPRSDHGGIHVNLTVNPTRTLAHLLARFGNAMSPAEMWEEIAGLSPVSFFAKAEAGLISPSLDGSDNWLPAPRYLRDRLGADPWERFLPLFCDRLRRVCNALQMEAPFDVANEPTNRMSSPSGEVSLHWGEVRVSPVEAYFERYHRQAVSTVRRGGNALLAADHAVDFWRYVPEASSFHRENSRFSISLKLKEGLRLAIYAKLRDRLRFEIRRKGKGDYSRLGSPTDGNMRLFGILEQERRALIGAVRWNAIGELFAGPDHPQIADIETLIEQICASCGEDANLAAQILNRLLFDGAITEADAPPATLGNLQKLGILERRLIRARDQNGRAKRFSLTAPYLDVHLAMIDEFDAGGGR
;
A
#
# COMPACT_ATOMS: atom_id res chain seq x y z
N MET A 1 65.27 -3.14 16.63
CA MET A 1 64.11 -2.86 17.48
C MET A 1 63.98 -1.35 17.63
N THR A 2 63.18 -0.73 16.78
CA THR A 2 62.52 0.55 17.05
C THR A 2 61.27 0.56 16.18
N ASP A 3 60.16 0.35 16.87
CA ASP A 3 58.79 0.32 16.38
C ASP A 3 58.44 1.70 15.81
N ASN A 4 57.92 1.74 14.58
CA ASN A 4 57.34 2.94 13.99
C ASN A 4 55.86 2.66 13.74
N THR A 5 55.10 2.73 14.83
CA THR A 5 53.64 2.71 14.82
C THR A 5 53.12 3.93 14.08
N ALA A 6 52.74 3.72 12.81
CA ALA A 6 51.93 4.65 12.05
C ALA A 6 50.63 4.93 12.82
N ASP A 7 50.52 6.18 13.28
CA ASP A 7 49.34 6.77 13.90
C ASP A 7 48.18 6.74 12.90
N ARG A 8 47.35 5.69 13.00
CA ARG A 8 46.07 5.62 12.31
C ARG A 8 45.10 6.52 13.06
N SER A 9 45.03 7.78 12.64
CA SER A 9 43.94 8.69 12.95
C SER A 9 42.61 8.09 12.49
N ARG A 10 42.01 7.26 13.35
CA ARG A 10 40.58 6.93 13.25
C ARG A 10 39.85 8.25 13.46
N PHE A 11 39.38 8.85 12.37
CA PHE A 11 38.29 9.82 12.43
C PHE A 11 37.11 9.14 13.13
N ILE A 12 36.99 9.34 14.44
CA ILE A 12 35.80 8.98 15.19
C ILE A 12 34.73 9.98 14.75
N ARG A 13 33.91 9.56 13.78
CA ARG A 13 32.69 10.30 13.40
C ARG A 13 31.87 10.53 14.67
N ALA A 14 31.71 11.79 15.08
CA ALA A 14 30.60 12.16 15.95
C ALA A 14 29.32 11.83 15.18
N ARG A 15 28.52 10.87 15.67
CA ARG A 15 27.25 10.51 15.04
C ARG A 15 26.40 11.75 14.93
N GLN A 16 25.87 12.04 13.75
CA GLN A 16 24.95 13.17 13.54
C GLN A 16 23.65 13.03 14.37
N ARG A 17 23.44 11.86 15.01
CA ARG A 17 22.44 11.63 16.07
C ARG A 17 22.40 12.71 17.15
N ASP A 18 23.51 13.38 17.45
CA ASP A 18 23.56 14.41 18.49
C ASP A 18 23.14 15.81 18.00
N ARG A 19 22.85 15.99 16.70
CA ARG A 19 22.28 17.21 16.12
C ARG A 19 20.81 17.00 15.75
N ALA A 20 19.98 16.80 16.76
CA ALA A 20 18.53 16.63 16.66
C ALA A 20 17.75 17.87 16.14
N ALA A 21 18.32 18.74 15.31
CA ALA A 21 17.70 20.04 15.02
C ALA A 21 17.78 20.57 13.59
N SER A 22 18.38 19.89 12.60
CA SER A 22 18.48 20.52 11.26
C SER A 22 18.09 19.74 10.02
N MET A 23 17.65 18.48 10.09
CA MET A 23 16.87 17.88 8.98
C MET A 23 15.81 16.91 9.50
N VAL A 24 14.61 16.99 8.91
CA VAL A 24 13.42 16.18 9.24
C VAL A 24 13.66 14.72 8.83
N GLY A 25 14.50 14.04 9.61
CA GLY A 25 14.87 12.65 9.44
C GLY A 25 13.74 11.73 9.86
N PHE A 26 13.58 10.64 9.13
CA PHE A 26 12.60 9.59 9.40
C PHE A 26 12.78 9.06 10.84
N SER A 27 11.72 9.08 11.65
CA SER A 27 11.76 8.47 12.99
C SER A 27 12.09 6.99 12.86
N VAL A 28 13.07 6.51 13.64
CA VAL A 28 13.40 5.08 13.75
C VAL A 28 12.21 4.30 14.30
N ASP A 29 11.41 4.92 15.16
CA ASP A 29 10.12 4.35 15.55
C ASP A 29 9.08 4.65 14.48
N LEU A 30 8.80 3.64 13.65
CA LEU A 30 7.75 3.67 12.64
C LEU A 30 6.41 3.13 13.15
N MET A 31 6.33 2.69 14.40
CA MET A 31 5.14 2.03 14.90
C MET A 31 3.93 2.96 14.74
N PRO A 32 2.90 2.55 13.96
CA PRO A 32 1.71 3.37 13.81
C PRO A 32 0.84 3.25 15.06
N SER A 33 0.22 4.37 15.44
CA SER A 33 -0.94 4.31 16.32
C SER A 33 -2.17 3.84 15.53
N LEU A 34 -3.15 3.23 16.21
CA LEU A 34 -4.33 2.68 15.54
C LEU A 34 -5.07 3.70 14.68
N VAL A 35 -5.17 4.95 15.15
CA VAL A 35 -5.82 6.07 14.43
C VAL A 35 -5.17 6.38 13.07
N GLN A 36 -3.91 5.99 12.87
CA GLN A 36 -3.18 6.17 11.61
C GLN A 36 -3.34 5.00 10.64
N VAL A 37 -3.86 3.86 11.11
CA VAL A 37 -3.99 2.65 10.30
C VAL A 37 -5.31 2.68 9.56
N GLY A 38 -5.25 2.77 8.23
CA GLY A 38 -6.39 2.67 7.33
C GLY A 38 -6.56 1.30 6.70
N LEU A 39 -7.62 1.16 5.91
CA LEU A 39 -7.93 -0.02 5.12
C LEU A 39 -8.02 0.36 3.64
N ASP A 40 -7.20 -0.29 2.82
CA ASP A 40 -7.13 0.00 1.39
C ASP A 40 -8.08 -0.90 0.62
N LYS A 41 -7.68 -2.11 0.22
CA LYS A 41 -8.54 -3.06 -0.49
C LYS A 41 -9.08 -4.14 0.43
N LEU A 42 -10.37 -4.46 0.31
CA LEU A 42 -10.98 -5.64 0.92
C LEU A 42 -11.94 -6.33 -0.04
N GLU A 43 -12.00 -7.65 0.07
CA GLU A 43 -13.07 -8.45 -0.51
C GLU A 43 -13.99 -8.95 0.61
N VAL A 44 -15.26 -8.56 0.54
CA VAL A 44 -16.31 -8.88 1.51
C VAL A 44 -17.23 -9.91 0.88
N SER A 45 -17.40 -11.05 1.55
CA SER A 45 -18.28 -12.12 1.12
C SER A 45 -19.40 -12.32 2.12
N VAL A 46 -20.64 -12.30 1.65
CA VAL A 46 -21.84 -12.60 2.43
C VAL A 46 -22.63 -13.69 1.74
N ALA A 47 -23.04 -14.69 2.50
CA ALA A 47 -23.88 -15.78 2.02
C ALA A 47 -25.29 -15.65 2.61
N GLY A 48 -26.24 -16.32 1.98
CA GLY A 48 -27.63 -16.24 2.36
C GLY A 48 -28.51 -17.23 1.62
N HIS A 49 -29.81 -17.08 1.82
CA HIS A 49 -30.84 -17.88 1.16
C HIS A 49 -31.85 -16.99 0.46
N TRP A 50 -32.56 -17.56 -0.50
CA TRP A 50 -33.68 -16.90 -1.15
C TRP A 50 -34.82 -17.89 -1.35
N PHE A 51 -36.04 -17.34 -1.47
CA PHE A 51 -37.28 -18.06 -1.72
C PHE A 51 -38.16 -17.23 -2.68
N SER A 52 -38.90 -17.87 -3.58
CA SER A 52 -39.82 -17.21 -4.51
C SER A 52 -41.26 -17.65 -4.27
N HIS A 53 -42.19 -16.70 -4.28
CA HIS A 53 -43.62 -16.95 -4.07
C HIS A 53 -44.35 -17.44 -5.33
N SER A 54 -43.83 -17.13 -6.53
CA SER A 54 -44.61 -17.19 -7.78
C SER A 54 -43.91 -17.91 -8.93
N GLY A 55 -42.77 -18.55 -8.68
CA GLY A 55 -42.08 -19.33 -9.71
C GLY A 55 -40.62 -19.60 -9.41
N THR A 56 -39.79 -19.52 -10.45
CA THR A 56 -38.35 -19.79 -10.35
C THR A 56 -37.58 -18.56 -9.88
N GLY A 57 -36.49 -18.76 -9.13
CA GLY A 57 -35.56 -17.70 -8.78
C GLY A 57 -35.03 -16.91 -9.97
N GLU A 58 -34.89 -17.52 -11.14
CA GLU A 58 -34.48 -16.84 -12.37
C GLU A 58 -35.41 -15.68 -12.74
N ALA A 59 -36.72 -15.87 -12.63
CA ALA A 59 -37.71 -14.82 -12.91
C ALA A 59 -37.64 -13.70 -11.86
N MET A 60 -37.59 -14.07 -10.58
CA MET A 60 -37.45 -13.16 -9.44
C MET A 60 -36.19 -12.28 -9.59
N PHE A 61 -35.01 -12.88 -9.78
CA PHE A 61 -33.76 -12.13 -9.88
C PHE A 61 -33.61 -11.36 -11.20
N ARG A 62 -34.24 -11.79 -12.30
CA ARG A 62 -34.28 -10.97 -13.53
C ARG A 62 -35.02 -9.67 -13.28
N ASN A 63 -36.15 -9.70 -12.59
CA ASN A 63 -36.91 -8.48 -12.27
C ASN A 63 -36.15 -7.56 -11.30
N MET A 64 -35.55 -8.14 -10.25
CA MET A 64 -34.77 -7.37 -9.26
C MET A 64 -33.55 -6.68 -9.86
N LEU A 65 -32.84 -7.35 -10.78
CA LEU A 65 -31.55 -6.87 -11.29
C LEU A 65 -31.67 -5.99 -12.55
N THR A 66 -32.88 -5.75 -13.03
CA THR A 66 -33.17 -4.82 -14.14
C THR A 66 -33.60 -3.41 -13.68
N LEU A 67 -33.55 -3.12 -12.38
CA LEU A 67 -33.99 -1.82 -11.85
C LEU A 67 -33.15 -0.64 -12.40
N PRO A 68 -33.81 0.46 -12.85
CA PRO A 68 -33.14 1.60 -13.49
C PRO A 68 -32.09 2.28 -12.61
N ASP A 69 -32.27 2.25 -11.29
CA ASP A 69 -31.45 2.99 -10.32
C ASP A 69 -30.13 2.27 -9.99
N VAL A 70 -29.95 1.03 -10.46
CA VAL A 70 -28.75 0.23 -10.24
C VAL A 70 -28.12 -0.16 -11.59
N GLN A 71 -27.81 0.85 -12.41
CA GLN A 71 -27.12 0.68 -13.70
C GLN A 71 -25.72 0.04 -13.60
N TRP A 72 -25.26 -0.23 -12.38
CA TRP A 72 -23.98 -0.85 -12.10
C TRP A 72 -23.87 -2.28 -12.59
N PHE A 73 -24.94 -3.00 -12.91
CA PHE A 73 -24.87 -4.43 -13.22
C PHE A 73 -25.03 -4.76 -14.70
N ASN A 74 -24.22 -5.72 -15.16
CA ASN A 74 -24.43 -6.33 -16.46
C ASN A 74 -25.65 -7.26 -16.43
N MET A 75 -26.17 -7.57 -17.62
CA MET A 75 -27.16 -8.62 -17.76
C MET A 75 -26.67 -9.95 -17.13
N PRO A 76 -27.55 -10.66 -16.41
CA PRO A 76 -27.21 -11.90 -15.73
C PRO A 76 -26.72 -12.98 -16.71
N GLN A 77 -25.65 -13.68 -16.33
CA GLN A 77 -25.22 -14.90 -16.99
C GLN A 77 -25.86 -16.11 -16.30
N THR A 78 -26.72 -16.82 -17.01
CA THR A 78 -27.47 -17.96 -16.46
C THR A 78 -26.94 -19.30 -16.99
N SER A 79 -26.81 -20.25 -16.08
CA SER A 79 -26.55 -21.67 -16.35
C SER A 79 -27.61 -22.51 -15.61
N PRO A 80 -27.78 -23.81 -15.94
CA PRO A 80 -28.76 -24.65 -15.26
C PRO A 80 -28.59 -24.72 -13.73
N LYS A 81 -27.36 -24.58 -13.22
CA LYS A 81 -27.03 -24.70 -11.79
C LYS A 81 -26.85 -23.36 -11.07
N ASN A 82 -26.50 -22.30 -11.81
CA ASN A 82 -26.15 -21.01 -11.24
C ASN A 82 -26.59 -19.87 -12.14
N MET A 83 -27.01 -18.76 -11.53
CA MET A 83 -27.13 -17.46 -12.17
C MET A 83 -26.09 -16.53 -11.54
N THR A 84 -25.27 -15.87 -12.35
CA THR A 84 -24.22 -14.95 -11.88
C THR A 84 -24.44 -13.59 -12.48
N VAL A 85 -24.39 -12.56 -11.63
CA VAL A 85 -24.50 -11.17 -12.04
C VAL A 85 -23.25 -10.46 -11.57
N ASN A 86 -22.58 -9.81 -12.52
CA ASN A 86 -21.38 -9.06 -12.25
C ASN A 86 -21.67 -7.58 -12.48
N MET A 87 -21.06 -6.74 -11.67
CA MET A 87 -21.02 -5.31 -11.90
C MET A 87 -20.39 -5.03 -13.27
N SER A 88 -21.05 -4.22 -14.09
CA SER A 88 -20.51 -3.66 -15.31
C SER A 88 -19.31 -2.78 -14.98
N ARG A 89 -18.13 -3.21 -15.46
CA ARG A 89 -16.90 -2.41 -15.39
C ARG A 89 -17.00 -1.11 -16.20
N SER A 90 -17.97 -0.98 -17.12
CA SER A 90 -18.05 0.15 -18.05
C SER A 90 -18.72 1.41 -17.48
N GLN A 91 -19.19 1.39 -16.22
CA GLN A 91 -19.77 2.56 -15.55
C GLN A 91 -18.95 2.94 -14.30
N ASN A 92 -17.72 3.43 -14.54
CA ASN A 92 -16.67 3.75 -13.56
C ASN A 92 -16.98 4.87 -12.53
N GLY A 93 -18.24 5.12 -12.20
CA GLY A 93 -18.70 6.13 -11.25
C GLY A 93 -18.76 5.67 -9.79
N SER A 94 -18.43 4.41 -9.47
CA SER A 94 -18.47 3.88 -8.09
C SER A 94 -17.08 3.57 -7.52
N THR A 95 -16.93 3.70 -6.20
CA THR A 95 -15.74 3.32 -5.43
C THR A 95 -15.71 1.82 -5.10
N ILE A 96 -16.84 1.12 -5.26
CA ILE A 96 -16.90 -0.35 -5.29
C ILE A 96 -16.23 -0.81 -6.58
N SER A 97 -15.18 -1.61 -6.47
CA SER A 97 -14.36 -2.00 -7.63
C SER A 97 -14.93 -3.22 -8.35
N GLU A 98 -15.59 -4.12 -7.62
CA GLU A 98 -16.26 -5.30 -8.17
C GLU A 98 -17.42 -5.69 -7.26
N CYS A 99 -18.53 -6.10 -7.85
CA CYS A 99 -19.61 -6.79 -7.16
C CYS A 99 -20.02 -8.00 -7.98
N LYS A 100 -20.08 -9.17 -7.34
CA LYS A 100 -20.50 -10.42 -7.93
C LYS A 100 -21.56 -11.06 -7.07
N VAL A 101 -22.76 -11.18 -7.63
CA VAL A 101 -23.88 -11.89 -7.02
C VAL A 101 -24.01 -13.24 -7.70
N ARG A 102 -24.02 -14.32 -6.92
CA ARG A 102 -24.21 -15.68 -7.40
C ARG A 102 -25.44 -16.29 -6.73
N ILE A 103 -26.37 -16.71 -7.56
CA ILE A 103 -27.58 -17.43 -7.17
C ILE A 103 -27.38 -18.90 -7.54
N THR A 104 -27.64 -19.78 -6.58
CA THR A 104 -27.63 -21.24 -6.77
C THR A 104 -29.07 -21.75 -6.89
N SER A 105 -29.25 -22.83 -7.65
CA SER A 105 -30.57 -23.41 -7.93
C SER A 105 -31.59 -22.42 -8.52
N PRO A 106 -31.23 -21.58 -9.52
CA PRO A 106 -32.10 -20.51 -10.01
C PRO A 106 -33.42 -21.02 -10.63
N ARG A 107 -33.53 -22.32 -10.96
CA ARG A 107 -34.73 -22.95 -11.51
C ARG A 107 -35.64 -23.59 -10.44
N SER A 108 -35.30 -23.48 -9.17
CA SER A 108 -36.16 -23.86 -8.05
C SER A 108 -36.95 -22.65 -7.54
N ASP A 109 -37.82 -22.87 -6.56
CA ASP A 109 -38.48 -21.86 -5.74
C ASP A 109 -37.61 -21.42 -4.54
N HIS A 110 -36.48 -22.08 -4.27
CA HIS A 110 -35.55 -21.75 -3.20
C HIS A 110 -34.09 -22.03 -3.57
N GLY A 111 -33.16 -21.36 -2.90
CA GLY A 111 -31.74 -21.63 -3.09
C GLY A 111 -30.83 -20.77 -2.22
N GLY A 112 -29.54 -20.82 -2.53
CA GLY A 112 -28.51 -19.99 -1.90
C GLY A 112 -28.17 -18.75 -2.73
N ILE A 113 -27.87 -17.65 -2.06
CA ILE A 113 -27.31 -16.43 -2.63
C ILE A 113 -25.93 -16.15 -2.01
N HIS A 114 -24.99 -15.71 -2.84
CA HIS A 114 -23.66 -15.29 -2.42
C HIS A 114 -23.33 -13.95 -3.06
N VAL A 115 -23.00 -12.97 -2.23
CA VAL A 115 -22.57 -11.63 -2.66
C VAL A 115 -21.09 -11.47 -2.31
N ASN A 116 -20.27 -11.21 -3.32
CA ASN A 116 -18.85 -10.87 -3.15
C ASN A 116 -18.61 -9.45 -3.65
N LEU A 117 -18.00 -8.63 -2.81
CA LEU A 117 -17.75 -7.21 -3.05
C LEU A 117 -16.26 -6.93 -2.90
N THR A 118 -15.62 -6.37 -3.92
CA THR A 118 -14.29 -5.75 -3.76
C THR A 118 -14.48 -4.26 -3.54
N VAL A 119 -14.14 -3.79 -2.35
CA VAL A 119 -14.33 -2.40 -1.92
C VAL A 119 -13.05 -1.79 -1.40
N ASN A 120 -13.04 -0.46 -1.31
CA ASN A 120 -11.90 0.29 -0.83
C ASN A 120 -12.33 1.45 0.10
N PRO A 121 -12.31 1.27 1.44
CA PRO A 121 -12.75 2.30 2.37
C PRO A 121 -11.98 3.60 2.23
N THR A 122 -10.66 3.53 2.00
CA THR A 122 -9.82 4.71 1.82
C THR A 122 -10.24 5.54 0.62
N ARG A 123 -10.45 4.88 -0.52
CA ARG A 123 -10.96 5.50 -1.74
C ARG A 123 -12.33 6.12 -1.49
N THR A 124 -13.25 5.38 -0.87
CA THR A 124 -14.59 5.91 -0.55
C THR A 124 -14.49 7.18 0.31
N LEU A 125 -13.69 7.16 1.38
CA LEU A 125 -13.47 8.33 2.22
C LEU A 125 -12.82 9.49 1.45
N ALA A 126 -11.83 9.22 0.59
CA ALA A 126 -11.19 10.23 -0.24
C ALA A 126 -12.19 10.93 -1.18
N HIS A 127 -13.08 10.19 -1.83
CA HIS A 127 -14.12 10.76 -2.70
C HIS A 127 -15.21 11.52 -1.93
N LEU A 128 -15.60 11.06 -0.74
CA LEU A 128 -16.53 11.80 0.12
C LEU A 128 -15.91 13.13 0.57
N LEU A 129 -14.64 13.11 1.00
CA LEU A 129 -13.90 14.33 1.35
C LEU A 129 -13.76 15.29 0.17
N ALA A 130 -13.50 14.77 -1.04
CA ALA A 130 -13.39 15.60 -2.23
C ALA A 130 -14.73 16.29 -2.60
N ARG A 131 -15.86 15.62 -2.36
CA ARG A 131 -17.20 16.15 -2.66
C ARG A 131 -17.70 17.14 -1.61
N PHE A 132 -17.49 16.85 -0.32
CA PHE A 132 -18.14 17.57 0.77
C PHE A 132 -17.16 18.30 1.70
N GLY A 133 -15.89 17.90 1.72
CA GLY A 133 -14.92 18.31 2.75
C GLY A 133 -14.55 19.79 2.74
N ASN A 134 -14.69 20.49 1.62
CA ASN A 134 -14.36 21.92 1.53
C ASN A 134 -15.58 22.84 1.53
N ALA A 135 -16.77 22.31 1.24
CA ALA A 135 -17.99 23.11 1.05
C ALA A 135 -18.78 23.35 2.36
N MET A 136 -18.50 22.57 3.40
CA MET A 136 -19.34 22.49 4.60
C MET A 136 -18.48 22.53 5.87
N SER A 137 -19.09 22.85 7.02
CA SER A 137 -18.48 22.60 8.32
C SER A 137 -18.33 21.09 8.57
N PRO A 138 -17.45 20.65 9.48
CA PRO A 138 -17.31 19.22 9.81
C PRO A 138 -18.63 18.56 10.24
N ALA A 139 -19.49 19.25 11.00
CA ALA A 139 -20.76 18.70 11.45
C ALA A 139 -21.74 18.50 10.29
N GLU A 140 -21.96 19.54 9.48
CA GLU A 140 -22.82 19.49 8.29
C GLU A 140 -22.33 18.45 7.28
N MET A 141 -21.01 18.37 7.05
CA MET A 141 -20.42 17.37 6.16
C MET A 141 -20.81 15.95 6.58
N TRP A 142 -20.75 15.64 7.87
CA TRP A 142 -21.08 14.31 8.36
C TRP A 142 -22.58 14.02 8.34
N GLU A 143 -23.41 15.02 8.62
CA GLU A 143 -24.86 14.91 8.48
C GLU A 143 -25.24 14.61 7.02
N GLU A 144 -24.67 15.35 6.08
CA GLU A 144 -24.85 15.13 4.64
C GLU A 144 -24.39 13.73 4.23
N ILE A 145 -23.16 13.32 4.59
CA ILE A 145 -22.62 11.99 4.27
C ILE A 145 -23.50 10.88 4.86
N ALA A 146 -24.01 11.06 6.09
CA ALA A 146 -24.91 10.12 6.74
C ALA A 146 -26.34 10.12 6.16
N GLY A 147 -26.73 11.18 5.44
CA GLY A 147 -27.99 11.28 4.69
C GLY A 147 -27.94 10.66 3.29
N LEU A 148 -26.74 10.42 2.75
CA LEU A 148 -26.59 9.88 1.39
C LEU A 148 -27.25 8.51 1.23
N SER A 149 -27.89 8.31 0.07
CA SER A 149 -28.29 6.98 -0.39
C SER A 149 -27.07 6.06 -0.52
N PRO A 150 -27.23 4.74 -0.42
CA PRO A 150 -26.10 3.81 -0.55
C PRO A 150 -25.36 3.96 -1.88
N VAL A 151 -26.08 4.17 -2.98
CA VAL A 151 -25.49 4.42 -4.31
C VAL A 151 -24.68 5.71 -4.31
N SER A 152 -25.26 6.81 -3.81
CA SER A 152 -24.59 8.12 -3.74
C SER A 152 -23.39 8.12 -2.78
N PHE A 153 -23.42 7.32 -1.72
CA PHE A 153 -22.31 7.19 -0.77
C PHE A 153 -21.06 6.59 -1.42
N PHE A 154 -21.23 5.59 -2.30
CA PHE A 154 -20.13 4.99 -3.04
C PHE A 154 -19.85 5.68 -4.38
N ALA A 155 -20.54 6.76 -4.73
CA ALA A 155 -20.25 7.50 -5.96
C ALA A 155 -18.91 8.22 -5.87
N LYS A 156 -18.10 8.12 -6.93
CA LYS A 156 -16.86 8.86 -7.09
C LYS A 156 -17.15 10.36 -7.20
N ALA A 157 -16.22 11.14 -6.67
CA ALA A 157 -16.12 12.56 -6.95
C ALA A 157 -15.90 12.82 -8.45
N GLU A 158 -16.22 14.03 -8.89
CA GLU A 158 -15.93 14.49 -10.25
C GLU A 158 -14.43 14.37 -10.59
N ALA A 159 -14.14 14.11 -11.86
CA ALA A 159 -12.78 13.94 -12.33
C ALA A 159 -11.95 15.21 -12.05
N GLY A 160 -10.73 15.02 -11.54
CA GLY A 160 -9.81 16.12 -11.22
C GLY A 160 -9.86 16.63 -9.77
N LEU A 161 -10.89 16.29 -8.99
CA LEU A 161 -10.96 16.69 -7.57
C LEU A 161 -9.96 15.95 -6.66
N ILE A 162 -9.52 14.75 -7.08
CA ILE A 162 -8.47 14.00 -6.40
C ILE A 162 -7.30 13.88 -7.36
N SER A 163 -6.14 14.42 -6.97
CA SER A 163 -4.92 14.21 -7.74
C SER A 163 -4.53 12.73 -7.71
N PRO A 164 -4.20 12.11 -8.86
CA PRO A 164 -3.75 10.73 -8.87
C PRO A 164 -2.43 10.61 -8.10
N SER A 165 -2.30 9.51 -7.37
CA SER A 165 -1.04 9.14 -6.74
C SER A 165 -0.02 8.65 -7.76
N LEU A 166 1.22 8.35 -7.34
CA LEU A 166 2.28 7.91 -8.27
C LEU A 166 1.91 6.63 -9.02
N ASP A 167 1.03 5.81 -8.45
CA ASP A 167 0.52 4.61 -9.08
C ASP A 167 -0.75 4.84 -9.94
N GLY A 168 -1.14 6.10 -10.14
CA GLY A 168 -2.31 6.49 -10.91
C GLY A 168 -3.64 6.28 -10.18
N SER A 169 -3.63 5.79 -8.93
CA SER A 169 -4.87 5.59 -8.18
C SER A 169 -5.18 6.76 -7.25
N ASP A 170 -6.42 6.78 -6.78
CA ASP A 170 -7.11 7.80 -5.99
C ASP A 170 -7.40 7.35 -4.55
N ASN A 171 -6.81 6.23 -4.10
CA ASN A 171 -7.00 5.64 -2.78
C ASN A 171 -5.99 6.18 -1.75
N TRP A 172 -5.91 7.50 -1.60
CA TRP A 172 -5.08 8.17 -0.60
C TRP A 172 -5.85 9.34 0.03
N LEU A 173 -5.54 9.66 1.28
CA LEU A 173 -6.24 10.72 2.02
C LEU A 173 -5.43 12.03 2.06
N PRO A 174 -6.07 13.21 2.15
CA PRO A 174 -5.36 14.47 2.38
C PRO A 174 -4.49 14.50 3.65
N ALA A 175 -3.84 15.63 3.92
CA ALA A 175 -2.92 15.71 5.04
C ALA A 175 -3.56 15.42 6.41
N PRO A 176 -2.85 14.78 7.36
CA PRO A 176 -3.37 14.40 8.67
C PRO A 176 -3.98 15.57 9.44
N ARG A 177 -3.43 16.78 9.29
CA ARG A 177 -4.02 17.99 9.86
C ARG A 177 -5.41 18.25 9.31
N TYR A 178 -5.56 18.24 7.99
CA TYR A 178 -6.87 18.38 7.33
C TYR A 178 -7.83 17.27 7.76
N LEU A 179 -7.37 16.01 7.80
CA LEU A 179 -8.20 14.90 8.24
C LEU A 179 -8.65 15.06 9.68
N ARG A 180 -7.76 15.47 10.58
CA ARG A 180 -8.10 15.70 11.98
C ARG A 180 -9.11 16.83 12.16
N ASP A 181 -8.91 17.92 11.43
CA ASP A 181 -9.78 19.10 11.48
C ASP A 181 -11.19 18.79 10.91
N ARG A 182 -11.30 17.84 9.97
CA ARG A 182 -12.57 17.45 9.34
C ARG A 182 -13.26 16.23 9.95
N LEU A 183 -12.50 15.26 10.42
CA LEU A 183 -13.00 13.93 10.82
C LEU A 183 -12.80 13.65 12.31
N GLY A 184 -12.04 14.47 13.04
CA GLY A 184 -11.69 14.27 14.44
C GLY A 184 -10.40 13.48 14.64
N ALA A 185 -10.14 13.07 15.88
CA ALA A 185 -8.87 12.44 16.27
C ALA A 185 -8.64 11.05 15.63
N ASP A 186 -9.70 10.24 15.49
CA ASP A 186 -9.67 8.99 14.72
C ASP A 186 -10.69 9.08 13.57
N PRO A 187 -10.26 9.29 12.32
CA PRO A 187 -11.17 9.38 11.19
C PRO A 187 -11.90 8.05 10.93
N TRP A 188 -11.31 6.93 11.30
CA TRP A 188 -11.82 5.60 10.99
C TRP A 188 -12.87 5.13 11.99
N GLU A 189 -12.76 5.55 13.27
CA GLU A 189 -13.74 5.24 14.30
C GLU A 189 -15.15 5.70 13.90
N ARG A 190 -15.26 6.91 13.33
CA ARG A 190 -16.54 7.44 12.84
C ARG A 190 -16.91 6.89 11.45
N PHE A 191 -15.94 6.73 10.57
CA PHE A 191 -16.20 6.36 9.18
C PHE A 191 -16.57 4.88 8.98
N LEU A 192 -15.87 3.95 9.65
CA LEU A 192 -16.03 2.53 9.39
C LEU A 192 -17.42 1.97 9.75
N PRO A 193 -18.07 2.36 10.86
CA PRO A 193 -19.44 1.94 11.14
C PRO A 193 -20.41 2.37 10.03
N LEU A 194 -20.31 3.63 9.58
CA LEU A 194 -21.13 4.15 8.49
C LEU A 194 -20.84 3.42 7.17
N PHE A 195 -19.57 3.16 6.86
CA PHE A 195 -19.17 2.40 5.69
C PHE A 195 -19.77 0.98 5.69
N CYS A 196 -19.75 0.30 6.84
CA CYS A 196 -20.32 -1.04 7.00
C CYS A 196 -21.84 -1.05 6.81
N ASP A 197 -22.55 -0.11 7.45
CA ASP A 197 -23.99 0.08 7.26
C ASP A 197 -24.34 0.33 5.78
N ARG A 198 -23.61 1.24 5.12
CA ARG A 198 -23.85 1.57 3.71
C ARG A 198 -23.57 0.39 2.78
N LEU A 199 -22.54 -0.40 3.05
CA LEU A 199 -22.26 -1.61 2.28
C LEU A 199 -23.39 -2.65 2.39
N ARG A 200 -23.95 -2.80 3.58
CA ARG A 200 -25.10 -3.66 3.82
C ARG A 200 -26.36 -3.17 3.10
N ARG A 201 -26.64 -1.87 3.17
CA ARG A 201 -27.77 -1.27 2.45
C ARG A 201 -27.63 -1.41 0.94
N VAL A 202 -26.42 -1.26 0.38
CA VAL A 202 -26.16 -1.58 -1.04
C VAL A 202 -26.55 -3.01 -1.34
N CYS A 203 -26.08 -3.98 -0.54
CA CYS A 203 -26.41 -5.39 -0.78
C CYS A 203 -27.92 -5.66 -0.70
N ASN A 204 -28.64 -5.04 0.23
CA ASN A 204 -30.08 -5.17 0.36
C ASN A 204 -30.81 -4.57 -0.85
N ALA A 205 -30.32 -3.43 -1.37
CA ALA A 205 -30.86 -2.83 -2.59
C ALA A 205 -30.69 -3.74 -3.83
N LEU A 206 -29.67 -4.60 -3.86
CA LEU A 206 -29.50 -5.62 -4.92
C LEU A 206 -30.56 -6.75 -4.89
N GLN A 207 -31.45 -6.76 -3.90
CA GLN A 207 -32.38 -7.85 -3.63
C GLN A 207 -33.86 -7.40 -3.67
N MET A 208 -34.15 -6.19 -4.16
CA MET A 208 -35.51 -5.64 -4.18
C MET A 208 -36.01 -5.40 -5.60
N GLU A 209 -37.34 -5.43 -5.79
CA GLU A 209 -38.03 -5.28 -7.08
C GLU A 209 -38.56 -3.86 -7.35
N ALA A 210 -38.43 -2.94 -6.38
CA ALA A 210 -39.05 -1.61 -6.37
C ALA A 210 -38.09 -0.59 -5.74
N PRO A 211 -38.27 0.73 -5.95
CA PRO A 211 -37.36 1.74 -5.43
C PRO A 211 -37.11 1.52 -3.93
N PHE A 212 -35.83 1.32 -3.60
CA PHE A 212 -35.38 1.06 -2.25
C PHE A 212 -35.54 2.35 -1.45
N ASP A 213 -36.51 2.38 -0.52
CA ASP A 213 -36.57 3.46 0.44
C ASP A 213 -35.37 3.34 1.39
N VAL A 214 -34.44 4.28 1.23
CA VAL A 214 -33.20 4.38 2.00
C VAL A 214 -33.47 4.51 3.49
N ALA A 215 -34.68 4.91 3.90
CA ALA A 215 -35.05 5.08 5.30
C ALA A 215 -35.13 3.76 6.09
N ASN A 216 -35.27 2.60 5.44
CA ASN A 216 -35.44 1.34 6.16
C ASN A 216 -34.15 0.93 6.91
N GLU A 217 -34.32 0.55 8.18
CA GLU A 217 -33.29 -0.13 8.98
C GLU A 217 -32.76 -1.33 8.17
N PRO A 218 -31.43 -1.51 8.10
CA PRO A 218 -30.90 -2.66 7.39
C PRO A 218 -31.37 -3.91 8.15
N THR A 219 -32.09 -4.80 7.47
CA THR A 219 -32.48 -6.11 8.00
C THR A 219 -31.63 -7.20 7.36
N ASN A 220 -31.58 -8.38 7.99
CA ASN A 220 -30.94 -9.55 7.38
C ASN A 220 -31.85 -10.21 6.35
N ARG A 221 -33.16 -9.98 6.42
CA ARG A 221 -34.18 -10.56 5.54
C ARG A 221 -34.97 -9.44 4.87
N MET A 222 -35.00 -9.48 3.55
CA MET A 222 -35.76 -8.61 2.67
C MET A 222 -36.92 -9.43 2.09
N SER A 223 -38.13 -8.89 2.17
CA SER A 223 -39.31 -9.51 1.55
C SER A 223 -39.84 -8.59 0.45
N SER A 224 -40.23 -9.18 -0.66
CA SER A 224 -40.81 -8.53 -1.84
C SER A 224 -42.02 -9.33 -2.33
N PRO A 225 -42.88 -8.77 -3.20
CA PRO A 225 -43.99 -9.51 -3.77
C PRO A 225 -43.57 -10.85 -4.42
N SER A 226 -42.47 -10.88 -5.18
CA SER A 226 -42.03 -12.11 -5.86
C SER A 226 -41.28 -13.11 -4.98
N GLY A 227 -40.85 -12.72 -3.78
CA GLY A 227 -40.08 -13.61 -2.92
C GLY A 227 -39.34 -12.91 -1.78
N GLU A 228 -38.50 -13.67 -1.11
CA GLU A 228 -37.70 -13.23 0.01
C GLU A 228 -36.22 -13.56 -0.21
N VAL A 229 -35.35 -12.69 0.28
CA VAL A 229 -33.90 -12.91 0.31
C VAL A 229 -33.37 -12.61 1.70
N SER A 230 -32.55 -13.50 2.24
CA SER A 230 -31.93 -13.36 3.55
C SER A 230 -30.41 -13.44 3.42
N LEU A 231 -29.69 -12.39 3.83
CA LEU A 231 -28.23 -12.37 3.91
C LEU A 231 -27.76 -12.52 5.36
N HIS A 232 -26.86 -13.46 5.59
CA HIS A 232 -26.33 -13.79 6.90
C HIS A 232 -25.09 -12.94 7.22
N TRP A 233 -25.29 -11.67 7.54
CA TRP A 233 -24.20 -10.76 7.92
C TRP A 233 -23.46 -11.19 9.20
N GLY A 234 -24.10 -11.98 10.06
CA GLY A 234 -23.45 -12.67 11.19
C GLY A 234 -22.38 -13.70 10.78
N GLU A 235 -22.30 -14.05 9.49
CA GLU A 235 -21.29 -14.96 8.93
C GLU A 235 -20.40 -14.28 7.87
N VAL A 236 -20.43 -12.94 7.79
CA VAL A 236 -19.62 -12.18 6.83
C VAL A 236 -18.13 -12.55 6.95
N ARG A 237 -17.47 -12.65 5.78
CA ARG A 237 -16.05 -12.95 5.66
C ARG A 237 -15.33 -11.84 4.91
N VAL A 238 -14.09 -11.57 5.30
CA VAL A 238 -13.22 -10.59 4.63
C VAL A 238 -11.90 -11.24 4.22
N SER A 239 -11.69 -11.39 2.91
CA SER A 239 -10.47 -11.98 2.33
C SER A 239 -10.46 -11.83 0.80
N PRO A 240 -9.41 -11.22 0.20
CA PRO A 240 -8.24 -10.61 0.85
C PRO A 240 -8.54 -9.29 1.57
N VAL A 241 -7.59 -8.83 2.38
CA VAL A 241 -7.59 -7.48 2.99
C VAL A 241 -6.21 -6.84 2.93
N GLU A 242 -6.18 -5.53 2.80
CA GLU A 242 -5.00 -4.67 2.81
C GLU A 242 -5.21 -3.56 3.84
N ALA A 243 -4.40 -3.57 4.90
CA ALA A 243 -4.33 -2.50 5.88
C ALA A 243 -3.05 -1.70 5.64
N TYR A 244 -3.06 -0.40 5.93
CA TYR A 244 -1.89 0.44 5.68
C TYR A 244 -1.77 1.58 6.68
N PHE A 245 -0.59 2.20 6.74
CA PHE A 245 -0.43 3.56 7.23
C PHE A 245 0.57 4.32 6.35
N GLU A 246 0.61 5.63 6.54
CA GLU A 246 1.47 6.51 5.76
C GLU A 246 2.37 7.38 6.65
N ARG A 247 3.50 7.79 6.08
CA ARG A 247 4.44 8.75 6.68
C ARG A 247 4.82 9.80 5.64
N TYR A 248 4.89 11.05 6.09
CA TYR A 248 5.47 12.12 5.30
C TYR A 248 6.97 11.96 5.23
N HIS A 249 7.50 12.08 4.02
CA HIS A 249 8.93 12.10 3.76
C HIS A 249 9.17 12.89 2.49
N ARG A 250 9.86 14.04 2.56
CA ARG A 250 10.06 14.97 1.44
C ARG A 250 10.60 14.30 0.17
N GLN A 251 11.45 13.29 0.33
CA GLN A 251 12.04 12.48 -0.73
C GLN A 251 11.55 11.02 -0.69
N ALA A 252 10.24 10.79 -0.65
CA ALA A 252 9.69 9.44 -0.42
C ALA A 252 10.17 8.44 -1.48
N VAL A 253 10.15 8.80 -2.76
CA VAL A 253 10.59 7.94 -3.88
C VAL A 253 12.02 7.44 -3.66
N SER A 254 12.93 8.36 -3.38
CA SER A 254 14.34 8.10 -3.14
C SER A 254 14.58 7.28 -1.89
N THR A 255 13.83 7.57 -0.83
CA THR A 255 13.88 6.79 0.41
C THR A 255 13.47 5.32 0.20
N VAL A 256 12.47 5.04 -0.65
CA VAL A 256 12.18 3.64 -1.02
C VAL A 256 13.32 3.03 -1.82
N ARG A 257 13.90 3.74 -2.80
CA ARG A 257 15.06 3.24 -3.56
C ARG A 257 16.23 2.91 -2.64
N ARG A 258 16.56 3.80 -1.68
CA ARG A 258 17.59 3.59 -0.66
C ARG A 258 17.31 2.36 0.19
N GLY A 259 16.12 2.27 0.77
CA GLY A 259 15.73 1.10 1.58
C GLY A 259 15.80 -0.20 0.78
N GLY A 260 15.48 -0.14 -0.52
CA GLY A 260 15.58 -1.29 -1.40
C GLY A 260 17.02 -1.69 -1.71
N ASN A 261 17.91 -0.73 -1.94
CA ASN A 261 19.35 -0.97 -2.12
C ASN A 261 19.99 -1.52 -0.84
N ALA A 262 19.62 -1.00 0.33
CA ALA A 262 20.07 -1.49 1.63
C ALA A 262 19.62 -2.95 1.84
N LEU A 263 18.36 -3.27 1.50
CA LEU A 263 17.83 -4.63 1.55
C LEU A 263 18.60 -5.60 0.62
N LEU A 264 18.96 -5.14 -0.59
CA LEU A 264 19.78 -5.92 -1.52
C LEU A 264 21.24 -6.09 -1.05
N ALA A 265 21.78 -5.10 -0.34
CA ALA A 265 23.14 -5.16 0.21
C ALA A 265 23.20 -6.07 1.44
N ALA A 266 22.13 -6.14 2.22
CA ALA A 266 22.00 -6.96 3.42
C ALA A 266 21.77 -8.47 3.13
N ASP A 267 21.80 -8.89 1.86
CA ASP A 267 21.58 -10.28 1.41
C ASP A 267 22.52 -11.29 2.10
N HIS A 268 23.64 -10.83 2.67
CA HIS A 268 24.62 -11.65 3.39
C HIS A 268 24.70 -11.42 4.92
N ALA A 269 23.88 -10.54 5.50
CA ALA A 269 23.95 -10.20 6.93
C ALA A 269 23.03 -11.09 7.79
N VAL A 270 23.60 -11.99 8.58
CA VAL A 270 22.86 -13.00 9.39
C VAL A 270 21.90 -12.37 10.41
N ASP A 271 22.27 -11.25 11.02
CA ASP A 271 21.41 -10.55 11.99
C ASP A 271 20.19 -9.88 11.32
N PHE A 272 20.30 -9.54 10.04
CA PHE A 272 19.23 -8.94 9.26
C PHE A 272 18.14 -9.97 8.89
N TRP A 273 18.56 -11.17 8.44
CA TRP A 273 17.67 -12.28 8.10
C TRP A 273 16.95 -12.90 9.29
N ARG A 274 17.41 -12.61 10.52
CA ARG A 274 16.73 -13.02 11.75
C ARG A 274 15.38 -12.32 11.94
N TYR A 275 15.15 -11.19 11.24
CA TYR A 275 13.98 -10.33 11.45
C TYR A 275 13.09 -10.14 10.20
N VAL A 276 13.52 -10.60 9.02
CA VAL A 276 12.78 -10.54 7.75
C VAL A 276 12.75 -11.94 7.11
N PRO A 277 11.59 -12.62 7.01
CA PRO A 277 11.51 -13.97 6.44
C PRO A 277 11.86 -14.04 4.94
N GLU A 278 12.87 -14.84 4.60
CA GLU A 278 13.28 -15.61 3.38
C GLU A 278 12.75 -15.29 1.96
N ALA A 279 11.94 -14.27 1.70
CA ALA A 279 11.55 -13.90 0.35
C ALA A 279 11.20 -12.40 0.27
N SER A 280 12.24 -11.57 0.18
CA SER A 280 12.08 -10.20 -0.31
C SER A 280 11.92 -10.23 -1.83
N SER A 281 10.92 -9.54 -2.35
CA SER A 281 10.75 -9.36 -3.80
C SER A 281 10.68 -7.88 -4.15
N PHE A 282 11.42 -7.53 -5.21
CA PHE A 282 11.43 -6.19 -5.78
C PHE A 282 10.51 -6.17 -6.99
N HIS A 283 9.57 -5.23 -7.01
CA HIS A 283 8.70 -5.03 -8.16
C HIS A 283 8.95 -3.63 -8.72
N ARG A 284 9.34 -3.59 -10.00
CA ARG A 284 9.39 -2.37 -10.81
C ARG A 284 8.32 -2.47 -11.87
N GLU A 285 7.28 -1.64 -11.77
CA GLU A 285 6.22 -1.54 -12.77
C GLU A 285 5.97 -0.06 -13.04
N ASN A 286 6.04 0.38 -14.31
CA ASN A 286 5.79 1.76 -14.73
C ASN A 286 6.57 2.81 -13.90
N SER A 287 7.89 2.60 -13.72
CA SER A 287 8.79 3.45 -12.90
C SER A 287 8.47 3.51 -11.40
N ARG A 288 7.55 2.67 -10.90
CA ARG A 288 7.23 2.55 -9.48
C ARG A 288 8.18 1.56 -8.83
N PHE A 289 8.74 1.95 -7.69
CA PHE A 289 9.62 1.12 -6.91
C PHE A 289 8.90 0.72 -5.62
N SER A 290 8.76 -0.59 -5.38
CA SER A 290 8.21 -1.11 -4.13
C SER A 290 9.08 -2.23 -3.57
N ILE A 291 9.20 -2.23 -2.25
CA ILE A 291 9.84 -3.28 -1.47
C ILE A 291 8.73 -4.18 -0.96
N SER A 292 8.81 -5.49 -1.22
CA SER A 292 7.89 -6.44 -0.65
C SER A 292 8.60 -7.44 0.24
N LEU A 293 8.10 -7.61 1.46
CA LEU A 293 8.61 -8.53 2.47
C LEU A 293 7.53 -9.55 2.82
N LYS A 294 7.85 -10.84 2.75
CA LYS A 294 6.96 -11.89 3.26
C LYS A 294 7.02 -11.88 4.79
N LEU A 295 5.87 -11.84 5.45
CA LEU A 295 5.77 -11.91 6.91
C LEU A 295 5.29 -13.30 7.34
N LYS A 296 5.13 -13.50 8.66
CA LYS A 296 4.49 -14.69 9.21
C LYS A 296 3.02 -14.79 8.78
N GLU A 297 2.44 -15.99 8.91
CA GLU A 297 0.98 -16.22 8.76
C GLU A 297 0.41 -15.86 7.37
N GLY A 298 1.25 -15.90 6.33
CA GLY A 298 0.82 -15.57 4.97
C GLY A 298 0.54 -14.08 4.73
N LEU A 299 0.99 -13.22 5.65
CA LEU A 299 0.99 -11.77 5.50
C LEU A 299 2.16 -11.32 4.61
N ARG A 300 2.00 -10.15 3.99
CA ARG A 300 3.04 -9.52 3.16
C ARG A 300 3.05 -8.03 3.41
N LEU A 301 4.21 -7.47 3.78
CA LEU A 301 4.43 -6.04 3.83
C LEU A 301 4.85 -5.55 2.45
N ALA A 302 4.25 -4.46 1.98
CA ALA A 302 4.66 -3.69 0.83
C ALA A 302 5.00 -2.27 1.31
N ILE A 303 6.15 -1.75 0.87
CA ILE A 303 6.62 -0.41 1.21
C ILE A 303 6.93 0.31 -0.08
N TYR A 304 6.29 1.45 -0.30
CA TYR A 304 6.41 2.20 -1.54
C TYR A 304 6.06 3.68 -1.35
N ALA A 305 6.48 4.51 -2.30
CA ALA A 305 6.09 5.91 -2.34
C ALA A 305 4.70 6.00 -2.95
N LYS A 306 3.73 6.46 -2.16
CA LYS A 306 2.37 6.71 -2.64
C LYS A 306 2.31 8.05 -3.37
N LEU A 307 2.92 9.08 -2.79
CA LEU A 307 3.15 10.39 -3.39
C LEU A 307 4.64 10.70 -3.38
N ARG A 308 5.06 11.77 -4.07
CA ARG A 308 6.48 12.22 -4.05
C ARG A 308 6.99 12.47 -2.64
N ASP A 309 6.11 12.92 -1.76
CA ASP A 309 6.37 13.29 -0.38
C ASP A 309 5.79 12.31 0.65
N ARG A 310 5.31 11.12 0.22
CA ARG A 310 4.59 10.20 1.09
C ARG A 310 4.95 8.73 0.89
N LEU A 311 5.38 8.10 1.97
CA LEU A 311 5.62 6.67 2.07
C LEU A 311 4.37 5.96 2.58
N ARG A 312 4.04 4.82 1.97
CA ARG A 312 2.98 3.92 2.43
C ARG A 312 3.59 2.58 2.83
N PHE A 313 3.14 2.09 3.98
CA PHE A 313 3.44 0.77 4.53
C PHE A 313 2.13 0.00 4.55
N GLU A 314 2.04 -1.07 3.76
CA GLU A 314 0.81 -1.80 3.53
C GLU A 314 1.00 -3.28 3.83
N ILE A 315 0.16 -3.83 4.70
CA ILE A 315 0.14 -5.25 5.03
C ILE A 315 -1.05 -5.90 4.33
N ARG A 316 -0.73 -6.89 3.50
CA ARG A 316 -1.70 -7.66 2.72
C ARG A 316 -1.86 -9.06 3.30
N ARG A 317 -3.10 -9.47 3.52
CA ARG A 317 -3.49 -10.85 3.82
C ARG A 317 -4.28 -11.42 2.65
N LYS A 318 -3.74 -12.45 1.99
CA LYS A 318 -4.42 -13.13 0.87
C LYS A 318 -5.37 -14.24 1.31
N GLY A 319 -5.05 -14.93 2.40
CA GLY A 319 -5.85 -16.04 2.93
C GLY A 319 -7.04 -15.57 3.75
N LYS A 320 -7.83 -16.52 4.28
CA LYS A 320 -8.93 -16.23 5.23
C LYS A 320 -8.37 -15.76 6.57
N GLY A 321 -9.03 -14.79 7.20
CA GLY A 321 -8.71 -14.35 8.56
C GLY A 321 -9.39 -15.23 9.59
N ASP A 322 -8.82 -15.32 10.80
CA ASP A 322 -9.48 -15.94 11.95
C ASP A 322 -10.20 -14.87 12.78
N TYR A 323 -11.54 -14.96 12.77
CA TYR A 323 -12.46 -14.06 13.45
C TYR A 323 -13.33 -14.78 14.47
N SER A 324 -12.94 -16.00 14.86
CA SER A 324 -13.69 -16.81 15.85
C SER A 324 -13.89 -16.05 17.18
N ARG A 325 -12.93 -15.21 17.56
CA ARG A 325 -12.94 -14.42 18.80
C ARG A 325 -13.93 -13.25 18.81
N LEU A 326 -14.46 -12.84 17.66
CA LEU A 326 -15.49 -11.78 17.59
C LEU A 326 -16.87 -12.28 18.04
N GLY A 327 -17.00 -13.57 18.39
CA GLY A 327 -18.28 -14.21 18.69
C GLY A 327 -19.18 -14.29 17.46
N SER A 328 -20.45 -14.61 17.67
CA SER A 328 -21.53 -14.39 16.70
C SER A 328 -22.30 -13.15 17.15
N PRO A 329 -21.97 -11.94 16.67
CA PRO A 329 -22.70 -10.74 17.07
C PRO A 329 -24.17 -10.89 16.72
N THR A 330 -25.05 -10.48 17.63
CA THR A 330 -26.51 -10.41 17.38
C THR A 330 -26.84 -9.40 16.27
N ASP A 331 -25.96 -8.42 16.03
CA ASP A 331 -26.05 -7.47 14.92
C ASP A 331 -24.92 -7.71 13.90
N GLY A 332 -25.29 -8.03 12.66
CA GLY A 332 -24.35 -8.25 11.55
C GLY A 332 -23.46 -7.04 11.23
N ASN A 333 -23.91 -5.80 11.52
CA ASN A 333 -23.08 -4.60 11.35
C ASN A 333 -21.87 -4.63 12.28
N MET A 334 -22.08 -5.06 13.53
CA MET A 334 -21.03 -5.19 14.53
C MET A 334 -19.99 -6.24 14.14
N ARG A 335 -20.38 -7.27 13.37
CA ARG A 335 -19.43 -8.27 12.90
C ARG A 335 -18.47 -7.72 11.86
N LEU A 336 -18.98 -7.12 10.77
CA LEU A 336 -18.09 -6.58 9.72
C LEU A 336 -17.18 -5.50 10.31
N PHE A 337 -17.73 -4.57 11.09
CA PHE A 337 -16.94 -3.54 11.75
C PHE A 337 -15.87 -4.15 12.67
N GLY A 338 -16.23 -5.13 13.51
CA GLY A 338 -15.28 -5.83 14.38
C GLY A 338 -14.15 -6.52 13.60
N ILE A 339 -14.45 -7.10 12.44
CA ILE A 339 -13.44 -7.67 11.53
C ILE A 339 -12.48 -6.58 11.04
N LEU A 340 -13.00 -5.47 10.53
CA LEU A 340 -12.18 -4.37 10.00
C LEU A 340 -11.28 -3.77 11.09
N GLU A 341 -11.81 -3.60 12.29
CA GLU A 341 -11.08 -3.16 13.47
C GLU A 341 -9.97 -4.14 13.89
N GLN A 342 -10.25 -5.44 13.87
CA GLN A 342 -9.25 -6.47 14.16
C GLN A 342 -8.11 -6.44 13.13
N GLU A 343 -8.40 -6.25 11.84
CA GLU A 343 -7.38 -6.14 10.78
C GLU A 343 -6.50 -4.90 10.95
N ARG A 344 -7.08 -3.75 11.31
CA ARG A 344 -6.30 -2.54 11.62
C ARG A 344 -5.34 -2.78 12.79
N ARG A 345 -5.80 -3.42 13.87
CA ARG A 345 -4.95 -3.76 15.03
C ARG A 345 -3.88 -4.78 14.68
N ALA A 346 -4.22 -5.79 13.86
CA ALA A 346 -3.30 -6.82 13.43
C ALA A 346 -2.08 -6.23 12.69
N LEU A 347 -2.28 -5.16 11.90
CA LEU A 347 -1.18 -4.47 11.23
C LEU A 347 -0.11 -3.97 12.22
N ILE A 348 -0.52 -3.40 13.35
CA ILE A 348 0.40 -2.81 14.33
C ILE A 348 1.34 -3.88 14.89
N GLY A 349 0.81 -5.06 15.20
CA GLY A 349 1.57 -6.18 15.77
C GLY A 349 2.26 -7.09 14.76
N ALA A 350 1.93 -7.00 13.46
CA ALA A 350 2.43 -7.92 12.45
C ALA A 350 3.90 -7.71 12.07
N VAL A 351 4.46 -6.53 12.38
CA VAL A 351 5.80 -6.12 11.94
C VAL A 351 6.57 -5.54 13.12
N ARG A 352 7.87 -5.83 13.18
CA ARG A 352 8.80 -5.13 14.08
C ARG A 352 9.14 -3.78 13.47
N TRP A 353 8.27 -2.79 13.68
CA TRP A 353 8.37 -1.48 13.02
C TRP A 353 9.70 -0.76 13.25
N ASN A 354 10.34 -0.93 14.41
CA ASN A 354 11.67 -0.37 14.69
C ASN A 354 12.74 -0.92 13.73
N ALA A 355 12.70 -2.23 13.42
CA ALA A 355 13.67 -2.83 12.50
C ALA A 355 13.45 -2.33 11.06
N ILE A 356 12.20 -2.08 10.67
CA ILE A 356 11.90 -1.42 9.40
C ILE A 356 12.38 0.04 9.43
N GLY A 357 12.15 0.74 10.54
CA GLY A 357 12.62 2.11 10.72
C GLY A 357 14.13 2.24 10.58
N GLU A 358 14.90 1.33 11.15
CA GLU A 358 16.36 1.27 10.98
C GLU A 358 16.79 1.08 9.51
N LEU A 359 16.03 0.33 8.70
CA LEU A 359 16.29 0.18 7.26
C LEU A 359 16.10 1.51 6.50
N PHE A 360 15.17 2.34 6.95
CA PHE A 360 14.85 3.64 6.33
C PHE A 360 15.52 4.84 6.99
N ALA A 361 16.08 4.64 8.18
CA ALA A 361 17.02 5.55 8.81
C ALA A 361 18.30 5.53 7.96
N GLY A 362 18.24 6.24 6.83
CA GLY A 362 19.39 6.43 5.98
C GLY A 362 20.57 6.93 6.81
N PRO A 363 21.80 6.55 6.45
CA PRO A 363 22.98 7.10 7.09
C PRO A 363 23.01 8.62 6.92
N ASP A 364 23.79 9.26 7.78
CA ASP A 364 24.03 10.71 7.80
C ASP A 364 24.23 11.26 6.38
N HIS A 365 23.66 12.44 6.09
CA HIS A 365 23.80 13.02 4.75
C HIS A 365 25.28 13.21 4.40
N PRO A 366 25.67 12.87 3.16
CA PRO A 366 27.06 13.03 2.73
C PRO A 366 27.46 14.49 2.89
N GLN A 367 28.56 14.72 3.60
CA GLN A 367 29.14 16.05 3.73
C GLN A 367 29.99 16.35 2.51
N ILE A 368 30.27 17.64 2.26
CA ILE A 368 31.22 18.06 1.22
C ILE A 368 32.56 17.33 1.41
N ALA A 369 32.99 17.12 2.66
CA ALA A 369 34.19 16.36 2.98
C ALA A 369 34.15 14.89 2.53
N ASP A 370 32.98 14.24 2.51
CA ASP A 370 32.85 12.86 2.01
C ASP A 370 32.99 12.82 0.48
N ILE A 371 32.49 13.86 -0.22
CA ILE A 371 32.66 14.03 -1.68
C ILE A 371 34.13 14.33 -2.00
N GLU A 372 34.74 15.26 -1.27
CA GLU A 372 36.15 15.61 -1.40
C GLU A 372 37.03 14.36 -1.21
N THR A 373 36.79 13.59 -0.14
CA THR A 373 37.50 12.34 0.12
C THR A 373 37.32 11.34 -1.03
N LEU A 374 36.11 11.19 -1.58
CA LEU A 374 35.85 10.30 -2.71
C LEU A 374 36.64 10.74 -3.95
N ILE A 375 36.65 12.03 -4.25
CA ILE A 375 37.39 12.61 -5.39
C ILE A 375 38.90 12.40 -5.20
N GLU A 376 39.45 12.77 -4.05
CA GLU A 376 40.87 12.63 -3.73
C GLU A 376 41.35 11.18 -3.88
N GLN A 377 40.59 10.24 -3.34
CA GLN A 377 40.94 8.82 -3.38
C GLN A 377 40.81 8.21 -4.78
N ILE A 378 39.84 8.67 -5.59
CA ILE A 378 39.73 8.27 -7.01
C ILE A 378 40.90 8.82 -7.80
N CYS A 379 41.21 10.11 -7.66
CA CYS A 379 42.36 10.74 -8.33
C CYS A 379 43.67 10.04 -7.95
N ALA A 380 43.90 9.80 -6.65
CA ALA A 380 45.09 9.08 -6.17
C ALA A 380 45.18 7.65 -6.74
N SER A 381 44.05 6.97 -6.92
CA SER A 381 44.00 5.61 -7.49
C SER A 381 44.22 5.56 -9.00
N CYS A 382 44.00 6.68 -9.70
CA CYS A 382 44.22 6.82 -11.15
C CYS A 382 45.60 7.40 -11.50
N GLY A 383 46.33 7.93 -10.52
CA GLY A 383 47.63 8.56 -10.76
C GLY A 383 47.49 9.84 -11.58
N GLU A 384 48.31 9.99 -12.62
CA GLU A 384 48.32 11.18 -13.49
C GLU A 384 47.21 11.16 -14.58
N ASP A 385 46.45 10.07 -14.70
CA ASP A 385 45.38 9.96 -15.69
C ASP A 385 44.08 10.64 -15.24
N ALA A 386 44.04 11.96 -15.44
CA ALA A 386 42.89 12.80 -15.11
C ALA A 386 41.63 12.41 -15.90
N ASN A 387 41.77 11.89 -17.12
CA ASN A 387 40.64 11.48 -17.94
C ASN A 387 39.99 10.21 -17.39
N LEU A 388 40.80 9.23 -16.97
CA LEU A 388 40.32 8.03 -16.30
C LEU A 388 39.64 8.37 -14.97
N ALA A 389 40.24 9.26 -14.16
CA ALA A 389 39.65 9.71 -12.91
C ALA A 389 38.27 10.34 -13.13
N ALA A 390 38.15 11.25 -14.12
CA ALA A 390 36.89 11.89 -14.46
C ALA A 390 35.83 10.88 -14.97
N GLN A 391 36.23 9.90 -15.77
CA GLN A 391 35.32 8.85 -16.27
C GLN A 391 34.80 7.97 -15.14
N ILE A 392 35.69 7.51 -14.24
CA ILE A 392 35.32 6.69 -13.08
C ILE A 392 34.41 7.49 -12.15
N LEU A 393 34.77 8.73 -11.83
CA LEU A 393 33.97 9.60 -10.98
C LEU A 393 32.57 9.81 -11.55
N ASN A 394 32.45 10.16 -12.84
CA ASN A 394 31.16 10.32 -13.49
C ASN A 394 30.30 9.05 -13.39
N ARG A 395 30.85 7.89 -13.75
CA ARG A 395 30.07 6.64 -13.67
C ARG A 395 29.68 6.29 -12.24
N LEU A 396 30.55 6.50 -11.26
CA LEU A 396 30.21 6.23 -9.87
C LEU A 396 29.16 7.21 -9.33
N LEU A 397 29.25 8.49 -9.64
CA LEU A 397 28.30 9.51 -9.19
C LEU A 397 26.95 9.43 -9.91
N PHE A 398 26.89 8.98 -11.16
CA PHE A 398 25.64 8.87 -11.93
C PHE A 398 25.02 7.48 -11.97
N ASP A 399 25.82 6.41 -11.99
CA ASP A 399 25.33 5.02 -12.11
C ASP A 399 25.50 4.22 -10.80
N GLY A 400 26.27 4.73 -9.84
CA GLY A 400 26.52 4.07 -8.55
C GLY A 400 27.42 2.83 -8.64
N ALA A 401 27.87 2.49 -9.85
CA ALA A 401 28.61 1.27 -10.14
C ALA A 401 29.44 1.38 -11.42
N ILE A 402 30.51 0.60 -11.48
CA ILE A 402 31.40 0.43 -12.63
C ILE A 402 31.70 -1.06 -12.89
N THR A 403 32.27 -1.37 -14.04
CA THR A 403 32.65 -2.72 -14.46
C THR A 403 34.15 -2.81 -14.73
N GLU A 404 34.67 -4.03 -14.93
CA GLU A 404 36.08 -4.23 -15.33
C GLU A 404 36.46 -3.57 -16.66
N ALA A 405 35.49 -3.20 -17.50
CA ALA A 405 35.74 -2.47 -18.74
C ALA A 405 36.01 -0.97 -18.51
N ASP A 406 35.67 -0.47 -17.32
CA ASP A 406 35.61 0.97 -17.05
C ASP A 406 36.87 1.49 -16.35
N ALA A 407 37.67 0.58 -15.78
CA ALA A 407 38.89 0.92 -15.08
C ALA A 407 39.90 -0.24 -15.10
N PRO A 408 41.22 0.04 -15.12
CA PRO A 408 42.24 -0.98 -15.01
C PRO A 408 42.10 -1.81 -13.72
N PRO A 409 42.46 -3.12 -13.73
CA PRO A 409 42.38 -3.97 -12.54
C PRO A 409 43.14 -3.44 -11.32
N ALA A 410 44.26 -2.72 -11.54
CA ALA A 410 45.03 -2.09 -10.47
C ALA A 410 44.25 -0.98 -9.77
N THR A 411 43.60 -0.09 -10.55
CA THR A 411 42.76 0.99 -10.04
C THR A 411 41.56 0.43 -9.28
N LEU A 412 40.88 -0.58 -9.84
CA LEU A 412 39.76 -1.27 -9.17
C LEU A 412 40.21 -1.89 -7.85
N GLY A 413 41.34 -2.60 -7.85
CA GLY A 413 41.89 -3.21 -6.64
C GLY A 413 42.27 -2.17 -5.57
N ASN A 414 42.79 -1.00 -5.97
CA ASN A 414 43.11 0.09 -5.05
C ASN A 414 41.85 0.71 -4.45
N LEU A 415 40.84 1.02 -5.27
CA LEU A 415 39.57 1.56 -4.80
C LEU A 415 38.84 0.58 -3.86
N GLN A 416 38.98 -0.73 -4.07
CA GLN A 416 38.48 -1.73 -3.14
C GLN A 416 39.26 -1.75 -1.81
N LYS A 417 40.58 -1.64 -1.85
CA LYS A 417 41.43 -1.57 -0.63
C LYS A 417 41.13 -0.32 0.20
N LEU A 418 40.83 0.79 -0.47
CA LEU A 418 40.42 2.05 0.16
C LEU A 418 38.98 1.99 0.70
N GLY A 419 38.22 0.93 0.38
CA GLY A 419 36.85 0.78 0.82
C GLY A 419 35.86 1.69 0.07
N ILE A 420 36.23 2.23 -1.09
CA ILE A 420 35.31 2.96 -1.97
C ILE A 420 34.41 1.99 -2.72
N LEU A 421 34.98 0.89 -3.22
CA LEU A 421 34.27 -0.09 -4.02
C LEU A 421 34.13 -1.42 -3.30
N GLU A 422 32.98 -2.05 -3.49
CA GLU A 422 32.77 -3.46 -3.19
C GLU A 422 32.43 -4.21 -4.48
N ARG A 423 32.87 -5.47 -4.55
CA ARG A 423 32.50 -6.35 -5.66
C ARG A 423 31.07 -6.85 -5.41
N ARG A 424 30.14 -6.57 -6.32
CA ARG A 424 28.76 -7.04 -6.25
C ARG A 424 28.58 -8.28 -7.11
N LEU A 425 28.04 -9.34 -6.53
CA LEU A 425 27.54 -10.51 -7.26
C LEU A 425 26.05 -10.32 -7.50
N ILE A 426 25.64 -10.04 -8.73
CA ILE A 426 24.22 -9.97 -9.08
C ILE A 426 23.74 -11.40 -9.33
N ARG A 427 23.33 -12.09 -8.25
CA ARG A 427 22.74 -13.45 -8.22
C ARG A 427 23.68 -14.63 -8.57
N ALA A 428 23.42 -15.76 -7.92
CA ALA A 428 24.17 -17.02 -8.07
C ALA A 428 24.12 -17.66 -9.48
N ARG A 429 23.24 -17.19 -10.38
CA ARG A 429 23.11 -17.71 -11.76
C ARG A 429 24.01 -17.01 -12.80
N ASP A 430 24.68 -15.92 -12.43
CA ASP A 430 25.51 -15.09 -13.33
C ASP A 430 27.00 -15.47 -13.32
N GLN A 431 27.35 -16.71 -12.92
CA GLN A 431 28.73 -17.15 -12.73
C GLN A 431 29.55 -17.34 -14.03
N ASN A 432 28.94 -17.26 -15.21
CA ASN A 432 29.61 -17.58 -16.48
C ASN A 432 29.81 -16.34 -17.37
N GLY A 433 31.01 -15.75 -17.33
CA GLY A 433 31.56 -14.96 -18.44
C GLY A 433 31.16 -13.48 -18.58
N ARG A 434 30.47 -12.89 -17.59
CA ARG A 434 30.20 -11.44 -17.57
C ARG A 434 31.27 -10.66 -16.80
N ALA A 435 31.59 -9.45 -17.26
CA ALA A 435 32.54 -8.54 -16.61
C ALA A 435 32.15 -8.32 -15.14
N LYS A 436 33.13 -8.38 -14.23
CA LYS A 436 32.85 -8.17 -12.80
C LYS A 436 32.33 -6.75 -12.60
N ARG A 437 31.32 -6.61 -11.72
CA ARG A 437 30.73 -5.31 -11.37
C ARG A 437 31.14 -4.90 -9.97
N PHE A 438 31.46 -3.64 -9.83
CA PHE A 438 31.85 -2.97 -8.60
C PHE A 438 30.83 -1.87 -8.32
N SER A 439 30.37 -1.75 -7.09
CA SER A 439 29.52 -0.64 -6.66
C SER A 439 30.21 0.16 -5.58
N LEU A 440 29.78 1.40 -5.41
CA LEU A 440 30.13 2.17 -4.22
C LEU A 440 29.75 1.37 -2.96
N THR A 441 30.64 1.39 -1.97
CA THR A 441 30.32 0.91 -0.61
C THR A 441 29.33 1.85 0.05
N ALA A 442 28.70 1.40 1.14
CA ALA A 442 27.62 2.14 1.80
C ALA A 442 27.92 3.64 1.99
N PRO A 443 29.06 4.09 2.56
CA PRO A 443 29.31 5.52 2.81
C PRO A 443 29.30 6.39 1.55
N TYR A 444 29.70 5.86 0.39
CA TYR A 444 29.79 6.61 -0.85
C TYR A 444 28.57 6.40 -1.75
N LEU A 445 27.88 5.27 -1.61
CA LEU A 445 26.63 5.02 -2.33
C LEU A 445 25.58 6.09 -1.97
N ASP A 446 25.59 6.58 -0.74
CA ASP A 446 24.70 7.65 -0.31
C ASP A 446 25.03 9.01 -0.94
N VAL A 447 26.31 9.28 -1.24
CA VAL A 447 26.72 10.44 -2.05
C VAL A 447 26.03 10.40 -3.41
N HIS A 448 26.15 9.26 -4.10
CA HIS A 448 25.51 9.04 -5.40
C HIS A 448 23.98 9.20 -5.32
N LEU A 449 23.33 8.60 -4.32
CA LEU A 449 21.87 8.68 -4.20
C LEU A 449 21.39 10.10 -3.86
N ALA A 450 22.12 10.84 -3.02
CA ALA A 450 21.83 12.24 -2.74
C ALA A 450 22.01 13.14 -3.97
N MET A 451 23.02 12.87 -4.80
CA MET A 451 23.22 13.61 -6.06
C MET A 451 22.09 13.35 -7.05
N ILE A 452 21.68 12.09 -7.24
CA ILE A 452 20.51 11.76 -8.08
C ILE A 452 19.27 12.50 -7.58
N ASP A 453 19.04 12.54 -6.26
CA ASP A 453 17.88 13.20 -5.68
C ASP A 453 17.86 14.70 -5.97
N GLU A 454 19.02 15.37 -5.91
CA GLU A 454 19.14 16.80 -6.21
C GLU A 454 19.00 17.08 -7.72
N PHE A 455 19.57 16.22 -8.58
CA PHE A 455 19.41 16.30 -10.03
C PHE A 455 17.93 16.11 -10.45
N ASP A 456 17.25 15.11 -9.88
CA ASP A 456 15.84 14.84 -10.13
C ASP A 456 14.94 15.99 -9.58
N ALA A 457 15.35 16.65 -8.49
CA ALA A 457 14.65 17.82 -7.95
C ALA A 457 14.87 19.10 -8.76
N GLY A 458 16.05 19.27 -9.37
CA GLY A 458 16.43 20.43 -10.18
C GLY A 458 15.96 20.37 -11.65
N GLY A 459 15.70 19.18 -12.20
CA GLY A 459 15.26 18.96 -13.59
C GLY A 459 13.80 19.32 -13.90
N GLY A 460 13.13 20.05 -13.00
CA GLY A 460 11.76 20.58 -13.17
C GLY A 460 11.71 22.10 -13.31
N ARG A 461 12.76 22.72 -13.87
CA ARG A 461 12.72 24.11 -14.34
C ARG A 461 12.76 24.17 -15.86
#